data_AF-A0A2C6KUV8-F1
#
_entry.id   AF-A0A2C6KUV8-F1
#
_cell.length_a   1.000
_cell.length_b   1.000
_cell.length_c   1.000
_cell.angle_alpha   90.00
_cell.angle_beta   90.00
_cell.angle_gamma   90.00
#
_symmetry.space_group_name_H-M   'P 1'
#
loop_
_entity.id
_entity.type
_entity.pdbx_description
1 polymer ?
#
loop_
_entity_poly.entity_id
_entity_poly.type
_entity_poly.pdbx_seq_one_letter_code
_entity_poly.pdbx_strand_id
1 'polypeptide(L)'
;VRVFIHPSSINFKLRHFETQWVAFLEKVQTTKTFLKEVSTVPVFALLLLSCCDIEVQASCGLICLDGWIHLRCPGLIGTYVRSLKVLFDALLDDFYTQILANTEAPPGRRTKSLDSSQGQQAYSSTTPTTCSSSSSLSVDLFSGAEGERLRNDISQLVKRLVEYEGHRL
;
A
#
# COMPACT_ATOMS: atom_id res chain seq x y z
N VAL A 1 -22.52 18.66 -9.39
CA VAL A 1 -21.94 20.01 -9.63
C VAL A 1 -20.83 19.87 -10.66
N ARG A 2 -20.75 20.75 -11.65
CA ARG A 2 -19.69 20.73 -12.67
C ARG A 2 -18.51 21.61 -12.23
N VAL A 3 -17.30 21.10 -12.37
CA VAL A 3 -16.04 21.81 -12.07
C VAL A 3 -15.24 22.05 -13.36
N PHE A 4 -14.39 23.07 -13.36
CA PHE A 4 -13.52 23.44 -14.48
C PHE A 4 -12.06 23.51 -14.05
N ILE A 5 -11.13 23.32 -14.97
CA ILE A 5 -9.70 23.52 -14.68
C ILE A 5 -9.42 25.02 -14.72
N HIS A 6 -8.65 25.53 -13.75
CA HIS A 6 -8.28 26.93 -13.66
C HIS A 6 -7.29 27.30 -14.79
N PRO A 7 -7.39 28.49 -15.41
CA PRO A 7 -6.47 28.93 -16.47
C PRO A 7 -4.99 28.95 -16.11
N SER A 8 -4.66 29.08 -14.82
CA SER A 8 -3.26 29.03 -14.35
C SER A 8 -2.70 27.61 -14.27
N SER A 9 -3.54 26.58 -14.37
CA SER A 9 -3.10 25.19 -14.35
C SER A 9 -2.35 24.86 -15.63
N ILE A 10 -1.28 24.08 -15.52
CA ILE A 10 -0.59 23.52 -16.69
C ILE A 10 -1.54 22.67 -17.56
N ASN A 11 -2.56 22.08 -16.93
CA ASN A 11 -3.52 21.19 -17.57
C ASN A 11 -4.73 21.92 -18.18
N PHE A 12 -4.75 23.26 -18.17
CA PHE A 12 -5.86 24.04 -18.73
C PHE A 12 -6.01 23.88 -20.24
N LYS A 13 -4.89 23.78 -20.97
CA LYS A 13 -4.89 23.69 -22.44
C LYS A 13 -4.97 22.25 -22.95
N LEU A 14 -4.89 21.26 -22.06
CA LEU A 14 -4.96 19.85 -22.40
C LEU A 14 -6.40 19.48 -22.80
N ARG A 15 -6.54 18.85 -23.96
CA ARG A 15 -7.84 18.40 -24.49
C ARG A 15 -8.17 16.96 -24.10
N HIS A 16 -7.16 16.16 -23.80
CA HIS A 16 -7.29 14.74 -23.50
C HIS A 16 -6.37 14.38 -22.34
N PHE A 17 -6.92 13.64 -21.39
CA PHE A 17 -6.16 13.02 -20.31
C PHE A 17 -5.95 11.54 -20.61
N GLU A 18 -4.82 11.00 -20.16
CA GLU A 18 -4.52 9.57 -20.26
C GLU A 18 -5.54 8.73 -19.48
N THR A 19 -5.98 9.25 -18.32
CA THR A 19 -6.96 8.61 -17.45
C THR A 19 -8.15 9.52 -17.22
N GLN A 20 -9.29 8.93 -16.87
CA GLN A 20 -10.51 9.67 -16.55
C GLN A 20 -10.50 10.29 -15.14
N TRP A 21 -9.43 10.05 -14.37
CA TRP A 21 -9.33 10.41 -12.97
C TRP A 21 -8.22 11.41 -12.72
N VAL A 22 -8.52 12.38 -11.86
CA VAL A 22 -7.59 13.45 -11.51
C VAL A 22 -7.59 13.69 -10.02
N ALA A 23 -6.40 13.93 -9.46
CA ALA A 23 -6.24 14.52 -8.14
C ALA A 23 -6.08 16.03 -8.28
N PHE A 24 -6.57 16.77 -7.29
CA PHE A 24 -6.40 18.21 -7.21
C PHE A 24 -5.95 18.63 -5.82
N LEU A 25 -5.22 19.73 -5.73
CA LEU A 25 -4.77 20.30 -4.46
C LEU A 25 -5.74 21.39 -3.97
N GLU A 26 -5.99 22.40 -4.80
CA GLU A 26 -6.83 23.54 -4.45
C GLU A 26 -8.11 23.59 -5.28
N LYS A 27 -9.26 23.73 -4.58
CA LYS A 27 -10.57 24.01 -5.18
C LYS A 27 -10.96 25.45 -4.85
N VAL A 28 -11.00 26.31 -5.86
CA VAL A 28 -11.32 27.73 -5.71
C VAL A 28 -12.70 28.00 -6.30
N GLN A 29 -13.55 28.72 -5.57
CA GLN A 29 -14.85 29.17 -6.07
C GLN A 29 -14.83 30.70 -6.21
N THR A 30 -14.87 31.17 -7.46
CA THR A 30 -15.08 32.59 -7.78
C THR A 30 -16.45 32.72 -8.43
N THR A 31 -16.52 33.02 -9.73
CA THR A 31 -17.76 33.01 -10.52
C THR A 31 -18.20 31.57 -10.85
N LYS A 32 -17.25 30.64 -10.94
CA LYS A 32 -17.47 29.19 -11.13
C LYS A 32 -16.49 28.42 -10.25
N THR A 33 -16.74 27.12 -10.04
CA THR A 33 -15.82 26.25 -9.30
C THR A 33 -14.67 25.82 -10.20
N PHE A 34 -13.45 26.14 -9.79
CA PHE A 34 -12.21 25.83 -10.50
C PHE A 34 -11.29 24.94 -9.67
N LEU A 35 -10.55 24.06 -10.35
CA LEU A 35 -9.45 23.26 -9.80
C LEU A 35 -8.12 23.83 -10.29
N LYS A 36 -7.19 24.13 -9.39
CA LYS A 36 -5.96 24.87 -9.73
C LYS A 36 -4.82 23.94 -10.09
N GLU A 37 -4.20 23.27 -9.13
CA GLU A 37 -3.21 22.22 -9.39
C GLU A 37 -3.96 20.90 -9.60
N VAL A 38 -3.83 20.31 -10.79
CA VAL A 38 -4.50 19.06 -11.18
C VAL A 38 -3.45 18.11 -11.74
N SER A 39 -3.48 16.84 -11.34
CA SER A 39 -2.65 15.77 -11.91
C SER A 39 -3.52 14.57 -12.28
N THR A 40 -3.20 13.90 -13.39
CA THR A 40 -3.85 12.63 -13.74
C THR A 40 -3.44 11.55 -12.76
N VAL A 41 -4.37 10.65 -12.45
CA VAL A 41 -4.15 9.55 -11.49
C VAL A 41 -4.56 8.25 -12.16
N PRO A 42 -3.72 7.19 -12.09
CA PRO A 42 -4.11 5.88 -12.58
C PRO A 42 -5.14 5.23 -11.64
N VAL A 43 -6.02 4.40 -12.21
CA VAL A 43 -7.08 3.73 -11.46
C VAL A 43 -6.53 2.90 -10.31
N PHE A 44 -5.40 2.21 -10.50
CA PHE A 44 -4.76 1.42 -9.45
C PHE A 44 -4.27 2.25 -8.28
N ALA A 45 -3.81 3.49 -8.50
CA ALA A 45 -3.43 4.38 -7.41
C ALA A 45 -4.65 4.75 -6.57
N LEU A 46 -5.80 5.01 -7.20
CA LEU A 46 -7.04 5.23 -6.45
C LEU A 46 -7.44 4.01 -5.63
N LEU A 47 -7.34 2.81 -6.20
CA LEU A 47 -7.75 1.59 -5.50
C LEU A 47 -6.82 1.25 -4.33
N LEU A 48 -5.51 1.32 -4.51
CA LEU A 48 -4.56 0.89 -3.48
C LEU A 48 -4.31 1.97 -2.41
N LEU A 49 -4.17 3.22 -2.82
CA LEU A 49 -3.77 4.33 -1.93
C LEU A 49 -4.96 5.05 -1.29
N SER A 50 -6.20 4.70 -1.65
CA SER A 50 -7.36 5.25 -0.96
C SER A 50 -7.48 4.67 0.45
N CYS A 51 -7.99 5.49 1.35
CA CYS A 51 -8.38 5.06 2.70
C CYS A 51 -9.73 4.31 2.68
N CYS A 52 -10.49 4.42 1.58
CA CYS A 52 -11.82 3.86 1.46
C CYS A 52 -11.79 2.34 1.23
N ASP A 53 -12.81 1.66 1.73
CA ASP A 53 -13.00 0.23 1.50
C ASP A 53 -13.42 -0.07 0.05
N ILE A 54 -13.01 -1.25 -0.42
CA ILE A 54 -13.31 -1.74 -1.76
C ILE A 54 -14.41 -2.81 -1.71
N GLU A 55 -15.57 -2.45 -2.26
CA GLU A 55 -16.69 -3.37 -2.45
C GLU A 55 -16.66 -3.97 -3.86
N VAL A 56 -16.41 -5.28 -3.94
CA VAL A 56 -16.38 -6.03 -5.19
C VAL A 56 -17.74 -6.69 -5.40
N GLN A 57 -18.48 -6.23 -6.41
CA GLN A 57 -19.74 -6.83 -6.85
C GLN A 57 -19.46 -7.78 -8.01
N ALA A 58 -19.04 -9.01 -7.67
CA ALA A 58 -18.60 -10.01 -8.65
C ALA A 58 -19.69 -10.40 -9.66
N SER A 59 -20.95 -10.44 -9.24
CA SER A 59 -22.11 -10.73 -10.11
C SER A 59 -22.33 -9.65 -11.18
N CYS A 60 -22.06 -8.39 -10.85
CA CYS A 60 -22.23 -7.24 -11.74
C CYS A 60 -20.96 -6.88 -12.52
N GLY A 61 -19.80 -7.47 -12.16
CA GLY A 61 -18.51 -7.10 -12.74
C GLY A 61 -18.13 -5.64 -12.44
N LEU A 62 -18.41 -5.20 -11.21
CA LEU A 62 -18.16 -3.84 -10.74
C LEU A 62 -17.34 -3.86 -9.45
N ILE A 63 -16.49 -2.84 -9.30
CA ILE A 63 -15.86 -2.46 -8.04
C ILE A 63 -16.41 -1.10 -7.66
N CYS A 64 -16.90 -0.99 -6.43
CA CYS A 64 -17.31 0.26 -5.82
C CYS A 64 -16.25 0.71 -4.81
N LEU A 65 -15.83 1.97 -4.94
CA LEU A 65 -14.95 2.64 -3.99
C LEU A 65 -15.72 3.81 -3.38
N ASP A 66 -15.75 3.89 -2.05
CA ASP A 66 -16.39 4.98 -1.29
C ASP A 66 -17.90 5.18 -1.58
N GLY A 67 -18.57 4.17 -2.15
CA GLY A 67 -20.01 4.21 -2.46
C GLY A 67 -20.41 5.01 -3.71
N TRP A 68 -19.50 5.75 -4.34
CA TRP A 68 -19.82 6.58 -5.52
C TRP A 68 -18.92 6.31 -6.73
N ILE A 69 -17.68 5.83 -6.52
CA ILE A 69 -16.77 5.50 -7.63
C ILE A 69 -17.06 4.07 -8.08
N HIS A 70 -17.64 3.93 -9.27
CA HIS A 70 -17.96 2.63 -9.85
C HIS A 70 -17.01 2.34 -11.01
N LEU A 71 -16.26 1.25 -10.91
CA LEU A 71 -15.28 0.82 -11.91
C LEU A 71 -15.69 -0.53 -12.49
N ARG A 72 -15.65 -0.65 -13.81
CA ARG A 72 -15.90 -1.92 -14.48
C ARG A 72 -14.71 -2.84 -14.31
N CYS A 73 -14.93 -3.99 -13.67
CA CYS A 73 -13.88 -4.95 -13.40
C CYS A 73 -14.45 -6.36 -13.23
N PRO A 74 -13.93 -7.38 -13.95
CA PRO A 74 -14.29 -8.77 -13.72
C PRO A 74 -14.13 -9.17 -12.24
N GLY A 75 -15.07 -9.97 -11.71
CA GLY A 75 -15.10 -10.31 -10.29
C GLY A 75 -13.78 -10.89 -9.76
N LEU A 76 -13.10 -11.72 -10.54
CA LEU A 76 -11.78 -12.28 -10.20
C LEU A 76 -10.71 -11.20 -10.01
N ILE A 77 -10.64 -10.25 -10.94
CA ILE A 77 -9.68 -9.15 -10.86
C ILE A 77 -10.01 -8.25 -9.67
N GLY A 78 -11.30 -8.01 -9.41
CA GLY A 78 -11.72 -7.28 -8.21
C GLY A 78 -11.31 -7.96 -6.90
N THR A 79 -11.42 -9.28 -6.81
CA THR A 79 -10.91 -10.01 -5.64
C THR A 79 -9.39 -9.88 -5.48
N TYR A 80 -8.63 -9.92 -6.59
CA TYR A 80 -7.18 -9.71 -6.54
C TYR A 80 -6.82 -8.30 -6.08
N VAL A 81 -7.50 -7.27 -6.57
CA VAL A 81 -7.25 -5.88 -6.15
C VAL A 81 -7.55 -5.71 -4.66
N ARG A 82 -8.64 -6.31 -4.16
CA ARG A 82 -8.95 -6.29 -2.72
C ARG A 82 -7.84 -6.95 -1.90
N SER A 83 -7.39 -8.15 -2.28
CA SER A 83 -6.30 -8.84 -1.59
C SER A 83 -4.99 -8.03 -1.63
N LEU A 84 -4.71 -7.39 -2.77
CA LEU A 84 -3.54 -6.55 -2.93
C LEU A 84 -3.60 -5.31 -2.03
N LYS A 85 -4.78 -4.67 -1.90
CA LYS A 85 -4.97 -3.54 -0.98
C LYS A 85 -4.67 -3.94 0.46
N VAL A 86 -5.25 -5.04 0.94
CA VAL A 86 -5.01 -5.53 2.31
C VAL A 86 -3.53 -5.80 2.56
N LEU A 87 -2.84 -6.42 1.59
CA LEU A 87 -1.41 -6.67 1.69
C LEU A 87 -0.60 -5.37 1.72
N PHE A 88 -0.98 -4.40 0.90
CA PHE A 88 -0.31 -3.10 0.82
C PHE A 88 -0.48 -2.31 2.12
N ASP A 89 -1.68 -2.27 2.68
CA ASP A 89 -1.98 -1.61 3.96
C ASP A 89 -1.16 -2.25 5.10
N ALA A 90 -1.10 -3.58 5.16
CA ALA A 90 -0.27 -4.29 6.15
C ALA A 90 1.23 -4.00 6.00
N LEU A 91 1.74 -3.90 4.77
CA LEU A 91 3.14 -3.56 4.51
C LEU A 91 3.46 -2.14 4.96
N LEU A 92 2.57 -1.17 4.66
CA LEU A 92 2.76 0.21 5.09
C LEU A 92 2.76 0.31 6.62
N ASP A 93 1.82 -0.34 7.30
CA ASP A 93 1.75 -0.33 8.76
C ASP A 93 3.02 -0.90 9.40
N ASP A 94 3.53 -2.00 8.86
CA ASP A 94 4.78 -2.63 9.31
C ASP A 94 5.99 -1.70 9.09
N PHE A 95 6.10 -1.14 7.88
CA PHE A 95 7.18 -0.21 7.53
C PHE A 95 7.19 1.04 8.42
N TYR A 96 6.03 1.64 8.66
CA TYR A 96 5.93 2.81 9.54
C TYR A 96 6.22 2.45 11.00
N THR A 97 5.74 1.32 11.48
CA THR A 97 6.05 0.83 12.84
C THR A 97 7.55 0.66 13.03
N GLN A 98 8.25 0.10 12.05
CA GLN A 98 9.70 -0.07 12.07
C GLN A 98 10.45 1.27 12.06
N ILE A 99 10.05 2.22 11.20
CA ILE A 99 10.67 3.55 11.15
C ILE A 99 10.52 4.28 12.48
N LEU A 100 9.35 4.21 13.10
CA LEU A 100 9.09 4.83 14.39
C LEU A 100 9.96 4.18 15.48
N ALA A 101 10.03 2.85 15.54
CA ALA A 101 10.87 2.13 16.49
C ALA A 101 12.37 2.47 16.34
N ASN A 102 12.86 2.66 15.12
CA ASN A 102 14.24 3.05 14.84
C ASN A 102 14.55 4.50 15.26
N THR A 103 13.55 5.38 15.22
CA THR A 103 13.70 6.80 15.57
C THR A 103 13.72 7.00 17.09
N GLU A 104 13.02 6.15 17.85
CA GLU A 104 12.97 6.21 19.31
C GLU A 104 14.14 5.52 20.02
N ALA A 105 14.98 4.75 19.29
CA ALA A 105 16.17 4.14 19.86
C ALA A 105 17.21 5.23 20.23
N PRO A 106 17.59 5.39 21.52
CA PRO A 106 18.56 6.40 21.93
C PRO A 106 19.95 6.09 21.34
N PRO A 107 20.79 7.10 21.04
CA PRO A 107 22.13 6.87 20.54
C PRO A 107 22.94 6.10 21.59
N GLY A 108 23.19 4.82 21.32
CA GLY A 108 23.97 3.94 22.16
C GLY A 108 25.35 4.54 22.43
N ARG A 109 25.59 4.91 23.69
CA ARG A 109 26.88 5.30 24.24
C ARG A 109 27.85 4.13 24.02
N ARG A 110 28.72 4.22 23.01
CA ARG A 110 29.77 3.24 22.74
C ARG A 110 30.85 3.33 23.83
N THR A 111 30.62 2.72 24.98
CA THR A 111 31.66 2.57 26.02
C THR A 111 32.52 1.36 25.70
N LYS A 112 33.79 1.62 25.37
CA LYS A 112 34.87 0.64 25.41
C LYS A 112 35.24 0.38 26.88
N SER A 113 35.21 -0.88 27.33
CA SER A 113 36.01 -1.42 28.44
C SER A 113 35.92 -2.96 28.36
N LEU A 114 36.93 -3.69 27.88
CA LEU A 114 38.15 -4.13 28.60
C LEU A 114 37.87 -4.73 30.00
N ASP A 115 37.76 -6.06 29.99
CA ASP A 115 38.41 -7.08 30.83
C ASP A 115 38.39 -6.96 32.37
N SER A 116 37.76 -7.95 33.04
CA SER A 116 38.40 -8.90 34.00
C SER A 116 37.46 -9.39 35.13
N SER A 117 37.37 -10.72 35.25
CA SER A 117 37.30 -11.53 36.48
C SER A 117 35.97 -11.92 37.18
N GLN A 118 35.55 -13.16 36.89
CA GLN A 118 35.22 -14.30 37.79
C GLN A 118 34.03 -14.28 38.78
N GLY A 119 33.18 -15.33 38.67
CA GLY A 119 32.58 -16.03 39.81
C GLY A 119 31.21 -16.73 39.58
N GLN A 120 31.22 -18.04 39.24
CA GLN A 120 30.32 -19.17 39.65
C GLN A 120 28.77 -19.00 39.64
N GLN A 121 27.88 -19.97 39.39
CA GLN A 121 27.85 -21.37 38.95
C GLN A 121 26.36 -21.70 38.63
N ALA A 122 26.12 -22.77 37.88
CA ALA A 122 24.84 -23.18 37.30
C ALA A 122 23.84 -23.85 38.27
N TYR A 123 22.53 -23.74 37.98
CA TYR A 123 21.55 -24.84 38.11
C TYR A 123 20.26 -24.53 37.32
N SER A 124 19.53 -25.59 37.01
CA SER A 124 18.70 -25.79 35.82
C SER A 124 17.18 -25.69 36.08
N SER A 125 16.46 -25.18 35.07
CA SER A 125 15.13 -25.58 34.56
C SER A 125 13.93 -25.81 35.50
N THR A 126 12.87 -25.01 35.32
CA THR A 126 11.47 -25.51 35.30
C THR A 126 10.60 -24.56 34.46
N THR A 127 9.94 -25.09 33.42
CA THR A 127 8.83 -24.47 32.66
C THR A 127 7.55 -24.51 33.51
N PRO A 128 6.55 -23.62 33.28
CA PRO A 128 5.43 -24.02 32.40
C PRO A 128 4.76 -22.87 31.58
N THR A 129 4.27 -23.25 30.40
CA THR A 129 2.97 -22.95 29.78
C THR A 129 2.47 -21.50 29.70
N THR A 130 2.24 -21.00 28.47
CA THR A 130 0.91 -20.57 27.98
C THR A 130 0.96 -20.34 26.46
N CYS A 131 0.04 -21.00 25.76
CA CYS A 131 -0.29 -20.78 24.37
C CYS A 131 -1.10 -19.49 24.21
N SER A 132 -0.70 -18.63 23.28
CA SER A 132 -1.58 -17.62 22.71
C SER A 132 -1.21 -17.43 21.24
N SER A 133 -1.99 -18.11 20.42
CA SER A 133 -2.15 -17.90 19.00
C SER A 133 -2.54 -16.45 18.72
N SER A 134 -1.59 -15.69 18.20
CA SER A 134 -1.82 -14.52 17.37
C SER A 134 -0.79 -14.61 16.26
N SER A 135 -1.24 -14.98 15.07
CA SER A 135 -0.44 -15.03 13.84
C SER A 135 0.09 -13.64 13.54
N SER A 136 1.23 -13.29 14.13
CA SER A 136 2.07 -12.20 13.69
C SER A 136 2.50 -12.55 12.27
N LEU A 137 1.91 -11.92 11.27
CA LEU A 137 2.48 -11.86 9.93
C LEU A 137 3.79 -11.09 10.08
N SER A 138 4.84 -11.82 10.45
CA SER A 138 6.16 -11.28 10.74
C SER A 138 6.78 -10.77 9.45
N VAL A 139 7.24 -9.52 9.50
CA VAL A 139 8.34 -8.81 8.81
C VAL A 139 9.25 -9.61 7.85
N ASP A 140 9.37 -10.93 7.99
CA ASP A 140 10.13 -11.81 7.11
C ASP A 140 9.35 -12.30 5.87
N LEU A 141 8.13 -11.82 5.59
CA LEU A 141 7.39 -12.23 4.37
C LEU A 141 8.19 -11.99 3.07
N PHE A 142 9.06 -10.98 3.07
CA PHE A 142 10.01 -10.69 2.00
C PHE A 142 11.47 -10.80 2.46
N SER A 143 11.76 -11.47 3.56
CA SER A 143 13.12 -11.73 4.01
C SER A 143 13.42 -13.23 3.94
N GLY A 144 14.69 -13.59 3.79
CA GLY A 144 15.10 -14.99 3.64
C GLY A 144 14.63 -15.67 2.33
N ALA A 145 14.84 -16.98 2.28
CA ALA A 145 14.65 -17.79 1.06
C ALA A 145 13.18 -17.94 0.63
N GLU A 146 12.23 -17.85 1.57
CA GLU A 146 10.79 -17.92 1.25
C GLU A 146 10.29 -16.60 0.66
N GLY A 147 10.77 -15.46 1.16
CA GLY A 147 10.47 -14.15 0.61
C GLY A 147 11.01 -13.95 -0.81
N GLU A 148 12.17 -14.54 -1.14
CA GLU A 148 12.69 -14.54 -2.52
C GLU A 148 11.81 -15.32 -3.50
N ARG A 149 11.26 -16.46 -3.06
CA ARG A 149 10.33 -17.25 -3.87
C ARG A 149 9.04 -16.48 -4.11
N LEU A 150 8.48 -15.89 -3.07
CA LEU A 150 7.26 -15.09 -3.16
C LEU A 150 7.45 -13.87 -4.08
N ARG A 151 8.60 -13.19 -4.02
CA ARG A 151 8.94 -12.09 -4.95
C ARG A 151 8.97 -12.55 -6.39
N ASN A 152 9.57 -13.71 -6.67
CA ASN A 152 9.66 -14.26 -8.02
C ASN A 152 8.28 -14.64 -8.56
N ASP A 153 7.45 -15.28 -7.74
CA ASP A 153 6.09 -15.68 -8.13
C ASP A 153 5.20 -14.47 -8.41
N ILE A 154 5.22 -13.45 -7.55
CA ILE A 154 4.48 -12.20 -7.77
C ILE A 154 5.00 -11.49 -9.02
N SER A 155 6.31 -11.45 -9.23
CA SER A 155 6.90 -10.84 -10.43
C SER A 155 6.49 -11.57 -11.71
N GLN A 156 6.40 -12.90 -11.70
CA GLN A 156 5.89 -13.66 -12.84
C GLN A 156 4.40 -13.42 -13.08
N LEU A 157 3.61 -13.33 -12.01
CA LEU A 157 2.18 -13.08 -12.09
C LEU A 157 1.90 -11.67 -12.64
N VAL A 158 2.63 -10.66 -12.19
CA VAL A 158 2.54 -9.30 -12.73
C VAL A 158 2.96 -9.26 -14.21
N LYS A 159 4.06 -9.92 -14.58
CA LYS A 159 4.45 -10.04 -16.00
C LYS A 159 3.36 -10.68 -16.85
N ARG A 160 2.77 -11.77 -16.37
CA ARG A 160 1.64 -12.45 -17.03
C ARG A 160 0.43 -11.54 -17.17
N LEU A 161 0.10 -10.75 -16.15
CA LEU A 161 -1.00 -9.79 -16.19
C LEU A 161 -0.74 -8.68 -17.21
N VAL A 162 0.48 -8.13 -17.24
CA VAL A 162 0.88 -7.09 -18.22
C VAL A 162 0.88 -7.64 -19.64
N GLU A 163 1.36 -8.86 -19.86
CA GLU A 163 1.27 -9.54 -21.17
C GLU A 163 -0.18 -9.75 -21.60
N TYR A 164 -1.06 -10.12 -20.67
CA TYR A 164 -2.49 -10.30 -20.93
C TYR A 164 -3.22 -9.00 -21.27
N GLU A 165 -2.85 -7.89 -20.60
CA GLU A 165 -3.36 -6.56 -20.95
C GLU A 165 -2.83 -6.10 -22.31
N GLY A 166 -1.56 -6.38 -22.62
CA GLY A 166 -0.95 -6.08 -23.92
C GLY A 166 -1.53 -6.86 -25.11
N HIS A 167 -2.12 -8.05 -24.88
CA HIS A 167 -2.80 -8.84 -25.92
C HIS A 167 -4.28 -8.43 -26.13
N ARG A 168 -4.83 -7.54 -25.28
CA ARG A 168 -6.21 -7.04 -25.38
C ARG A 168 -6.31 -5.60 -25.89
N LEU A 169 -5.19 -5.00 -26.26
CA LEU A 169 -5.08 -3.74 -27.02
C LEU A 169 -4.74 -4.05 -28.48
#